data_AF-A0A5J4L8Q2-F1
#
_entry.id   AF-A0A5J4L8Q2-F1
#
_cell.length_a   1.000
_cell.length_b   1.000
_cell.length_c   1.000
_cell.angle_alpha   90.00
_cell.angle_beta   90.00
_cell.angle_gamma   90.00
#
_symmetry.space_group_name_H-M   'P 1'
#
loop_
_entity.id
_entity.type
_entity.pdbx_description
1 polymer ?
#
loop_
_entity_poly.entity_id
_entity_poly.type
_entity_poly.pdbx_seq_one_letter_code
_entity_poly.pdbx_strand_id
1 'polypeptide(L)' 'MSTRPRHPWRVVLEAPTGPSPEAEFTSEAKTYAYVREELRKAEAGETETTAIRINQWESGRWWHFETVKPVEQW' A
#
# COMPACT_ATOMS: atom_id res chain seq x y z
N MET A 1 -25.07 -4.07 6.84
CA MET A 1 -24.06 -3.05 7.19
C MET A 1 -22.71 -3.75 7.31
N SER A 2 -21.73 -3.37 6.49
CA SER A 2 -20.38 -3.90 6.64
C SER A 2 -19.75 -3.34 7.91
N THR A 3 -19.29 -4.22 8.81
CA THR A 3 -18.62 -3.82 10.04
C THR A 3 -17.26 -3.19 9.74
N ARG A 4 -16.89 -2.15 10.48
CA ARG A 4 -15.57 -1.52 10.34
C ARG A 4 -14.47 -2.56 10.63
N PRO A 5 -13.49 -2.75 9.72
CA PRO A 5 -12.37 -3.66 9.97
C PRO A 5 -11.50 -3.13 11.11
N ARG A 6 -10.84 -4.05 11.83
CA ARG A 6 -9.89 -3.72 12.90
C ARG A 6 -8.70 -2.88 12.38
N HIS A 7 -8.34 -3.11 11.13
CA HIS A 7 -7.32 -2.38 10.40
C HIS A 7 -8.00 -1.60 9.27
N PRO A 8 -8.30 -0.30 9.45
CA PRO A 8 -9.02 0.50 8.45
C PRO A 8 -8.10 1.00 7.33
N TRP A 9 -6.85 0.56 7.28
CA TRP A 9 -5.88 0.89 6.24
C TRP A 9 -5.33 -0.38 5.62
N ARG A 10 -5.20 -0.40 4.30
CA ARG A 10 -4.64 -1.51 3.52
C ARG A 10 -3.67 -0.96 2.49
N VAL A 11 -2.51 -1.57 2.37
CA VAL A 11 -1.50 -1.30 1.35
C VAL A 11 -1.42 -2.51 0.44
N VAL A 12 -1.38 -2.29 -0.86
CA VAL A 12 -1.19 -3.32 -1.89
C VAL A 12 0.06 -2.97 -2.67
N LEU A 13 1.02 -3.88 -2.70
CA LEU A 13 2.25 -3.74 -3.49
C LEU A 13 1.99 -4.36 -4.86
N GLU A 14 1.82 -3.52 -5.87
CA GLU A 14 1.60 -3.94 -7.24
C GLU A 14 2.94 -4.26 -7.90
N ALA A 15 3.01 -5.42 -8.55
CA ALA A 15 4.16 -5.89 -9.29
C ALA A 15 3.70 -6.29 -10.71
N PRO A 16 4.56 -6.15 -11.73
CA PRO A 16 4.18 -6.42 -13.13
C PRO A 16 3.90 -7.92 -13.35
N THR A 17 4.56 -8.77 -12.57
CA THR A 17 4.38 -10.22 -12.59
C THR A 17 4.38 -10.74 -11.15
N GLY A 18 3.46 -11.67 -10.84
CA GLY A 18 3.40 -12.32 -9.54
C GLY A 18 2.28 -11.82 -8.62
N PRO A 19 2.22 -12.35 -7.38
CA PRO A 19 1.21 -11.95 -6.41
C PRO A 19 1.44 -10.51 -5.96
N SER A 20 0.37 -9.77 -5.69
CA SER A 20 0.45 -8.44 -5.07
C SER A 20 0.32 -8.57 -3.56
N PRO A 21 1.43 -8.51 -2.79
CA PRO A 21 1.36 -8.60 -1.34
C PRO A 21 0.52 -7.47 -0.76
N GLU A 22 -0.29 -7.80 0.24
CA GLU A 22 -1.15 -6.86 0.95
C GLU A 22 -0.73 -6.77 2.42
N ALA A 23 -0.74 -5.55 2.96
CA ALA A 23 -0.47 -5.28 4.37
C ALA A 23 -1.58 -4.40 4.97
N GLU A 24 -2.02 -4.70 6.19
CA GLU A 24 -3.12 -3.99 6.85
C GLU A 24 -2.65 -3.29 8.13
N PHE A 25 -3.14 -2.06 8.35
CA PHE A 25 -2.69 -1.19 9.44
C PHE A 25 -3.85 -0.56 10.21
N THR A 26 -3.61 -0.31 11.49
CA THR A 26 -4.59 0.35 12.39
C THR A 26 -4.64 1.87 12.21
N SER A 27 -3.59 2.47 11.66
CA SER A 27 -3.38 3.92 11.67
C SER A 27 -2.60 4.37 10.45
N GLU A 28 -2.96 5.54 9.93
CA GLU A 28 -2.32 6.21 8.80
C GLU A 28 -0.80 6.33 8.96
N ALA A 29 -0.32 6.72 10.14
CA ALA A 29 1.11 6.87 10.40
C ALA A 29 1.90 5.57 10.19
N LYS A 30 1.32 4.42 10.58
CA LYS A 30 1.94 3.10 10.36
C LYS A 30 1.88 2.70 8.89
N THR A 31 0.77 2.99 8.21
CA THR A 31 0.62 2.81 6.76
C THR A 31 1.73 3.54 6.02
N TYR A 32 1.94 4.83 6.28
CA TYR A 32 2.97 5.61 5.60
C TYR A 32 4.40 5.31 6.07
N ALA A 33 4.60 4.75 7.26
CA ALA A 33 5.90 4.22 7.63
C ALA A 33 6.25 3.01 6.74
N TYR A 34 5.34 2.05 6.62
CA TYR A 34 5.50 0.88 5.77
C TYR A 34 5.66 1.25 4.28
N VAL A 35 4.80 2.13 3.75
CA VAL A 35 4.88 2.60 2.36
C VAL A 35 6.26 3.21 2.07
N ARG A 36 6.82 3.99 3.00
CA ARG A 36 8.16 4.57 2.82
C ARG A 36 9.27 3.53 2.81
N GLU A 37 9.16 2.49 3.62
CA GLU A 37 10.13 1.38 3.61
C GLU A 37 10.04 0.58 2.31
N GLU A 38 8.84 0.21 1.86
CA GLU A 38 8.64 -0.52 0.61
C GLU A 38 9.03 0.31 -0.62
N LEU A 39 8.78 1.62 -0.59
CA LEU A 39 9.21 2.53 -1.64
C LEU A 39 10.75 2.53 -1.77
N ARG A 40 11.48 2.61 -0.65
CA ARG A 40 12.95 2.56 -0.67
C ARG A 40 13.48 1.24 -1.22
N LYS A 41 12.85 0.12 -0.86
CA LYS A 41 13.22 -1.20 -1.40
C LYS A 41 12.98 -1.29 -2.90
N ALA A 42 11.84 -0.76 -3.36
CA ALA A 42 11.52 -0.72 -4.78
C ALA A 42 12.50 0.17 -5.56
N GLU A 43 12.83 1.35 -5.03
CA GLU A 43 13.83 2.27 -5.61
C GLU A 43 15.24 1.66 -5.63
N ALA A 44 15.58 0.82 -4.64
CA ALA A 44 16.83 0.08 -4.59
C ALA A 44 16.85 -1.18 -5.49
N GLY A 45 15.73 -1.51 -6.13
CA GLY A 45 15.58 -2.73 -6.94
C GLY A 45 15.54 -4.02 -6.12
N GLU A 46 15.29 -3.94 -4.80
CA GLU A 46 15.14 -5.10 -3.91
C GLU A 46 13.79 -5.79 -4.07
N THR A 47 12.79 -5.08 -4.60
CA THR A 47 11.45 -5.60 -4.89
C THR A 47 11.02 -5.25 -6.31
N GLU A 48 10.18 -6.08 -6.93
CA GLU A 48 9.57 -5.81 -8.23
C GLU A 48 8.34 -4.89 -8.13
N THR A 49 8.20 -4.14 -7.03
CA THR A 49 7.05 -3.27 -6.79
C THR A 49 7.09 -2.07 -7.74
N THR A 50 6.08 -1.93 -8.59
CA THR A 50 5.96 -0.81 -9.55
C THR A 50 4.96 0.25 -9.09
N ALA A 51 4.04 -0.11 -8.19
CA ALA A 51 3.15 0.83 -7.54
C ALA A 51 2.75 0.33 -6.14
N ILE A 52 2.52 1.26 -5.23
CA ILE A 52 2.05 1.01 -3.86
C ILE A 52 0.68 1.67 -3.73
N ARG A 53 -0.38 0.86 -3.74
CA ARG A 53 -1.76 1.34 -3.63
C ARG A 53 -2.22 1.33 -2.18
N ILE A 54 -2.64 2.48 -1.68
CA ILE A 54 -3.16 2.68 -0.34
C ILE A 54 -4.69 2.74 -0.41
N ASN A 55 -5.36 1.90 0.38
CA ASN A 55 -6.81 1.88 0.52
C ASN A 55 -7.19 2.18 1.98
N GLN A 56 -8.28 2.89 2.16
CA GLN A 56 -8.84 3.25 3.46
C GLN A 56 -10.28 2.76 3.55
N TRP A 57 -10.66 2.20 4.70
CA TRP A 57 -12.05 1.88 4.98
C TRP A 57 -12.79 3.12 5.49
N GLU A 58 -13.77 3.58 4.71
CA GLU A 58 -14.63 4.70 5.07
C GLU A 58 -16.06 4.43 4.62
N SER A 59 -17.05 4.87 5.40
CA SER A 59 -18.48 4.79 5.04
C SER A 59 -18.97 3.39 4.65
N GLY A 60 -18.38 2.34 5.24
CA GLY A 60 -18.80 0.95 5.04
C GLY A 60 -18.22 0.26 3.80
N ARG A 61 -17.19 0.83 3.17
CA ARG A 61 -16.45 0.20 2.06
C ARG A 61 -14.97 0.57 2.06
N TRP A 62 -14.18 -0.22 1.35
CA TRP A 62 -12.80 0.14 0.99
C TRP A 62 -12.81 1.16 -0.12
N TRP A 63 -12.05 2.22 0.07
CA TRP A 63 -11.81 3.27 -0.90
C TRP A 63 -10.34 3.31 -1.24
N HIS A 64 -10.05 3.48 -2.53
CA HIS A 64 -8.71 3.84 -2.97
C HIS A 64 -8.42 5.26 -2.48
N PHE A 65 -7.36 5.40 -1.70
CA PHE A 65 -6.94 6.68 -1.12
C PHE A 65 -5.84 7.32 -1.97
N GLU A 66 -4.77 6.57 -2.25
CA GLU A 66 -3.61 7.08 -2.98
C GLU A 66 -2.86 5.93 -3.68
N THR A 67 -2.13 6.23 -4.75
CA THR A 67 -1.12 5.32 -5.34
C THR A 67 0.22 6.03 -5.39
N VAL A 68 1.23 5.44 -4.76
CA VAL A 68 2.62 5.92 -4.76
C VAL A 68 3.43 5.08 -5.73
N LYS A 69 4.31 5.71 -6.50
CA LYS A 69 5.21 5.01 -7.44
C LYS A 69 6.66 5.29 -7.08
N PRO A 70 7.56 4.29 -7.17
CA PRO A 70 9.01 4.52 -7.11
C PRO A 70 9.39 5.51 -8.21
N VAL A 71 10.31 6.43 -7.92
CA VAL A 71 10.85 7.31 -8.96
C VAL A 71 11.81 6.46 -9.79
N GLU A 72 11.54 6.28 -11.09
CA GLU A 72 12.50 5.63 -12.00
C GLU A 72 13.84 6.38 -11.89
N GLN A 73 14.89 5.70 -11.42
CA GLN A 73 16.25 6.23 -11.52
C GLN A 73 16.73 5.94 -12.93
N TRP A 74 16.83 7.00 -13.74
CA TRP A 74 17.35 6.98 -15.12
C TRP A 74 18.87 6.94 -15.14
#